data_AF-A0A061FVQ6-F1
#
_entry.id   AF-A0A061FVQ6-F1
#
_cell.length_a   1.000
_cell.length_b   1.000
_cell.length_c   1.000
_cell.angle_alpha   90.00
_cell.angle_beta   90.00
_cell.angle_gamma   90.00
#
_symmetry.space_group_name_H-M   'P 1'
#
loop_
_entity.id
_entity.type
_entity.pdbx_description
1 polymer ?
#
loop_
_entity_poly.entity_id
_entity_poly.type
_entity_poly.pdbx_seq_one_letter_code
_entity_poly.pdbx_strand_id
1 'polypeptide(L)'
;MFQCWFHDRYEEAVKVTMPLSPWVSKQLSKRFNDAHLLVVKPINQVEFEVKDWKMDGLVNLSTKTCSCLFTLCLNIEFIVYFSKCKREAIEFYADYYKTTVLVEGYTGSIRLIGHPSEWDIPIM
;
A
#
# COMPACT_ATOMS: atom_id res chain seq x y z
N MET A 1 24.66 7.68 -13.33
CA MET A 1 24.00 8.93 -13.79
C MET A 1 22.53 8.83 -13.41
N PHE A 2 21.98 9.82 -12.69
CA PHE A 2 20.62 9.77 -12.14
C PHE A 2 19.53 9.59 -13.21
N GLN A 3 19.78 10.09 -14.42
CA GLN A 3 18.88 9.96 -15.56
C GLN A 3 18.78 8.52 -16.09
N CYS A 4 19.90 7.81 -16.24
CA CYS A 4 19.87 6.39 -16.63
C CYS A 4 19.09 5.58 -15.61
N TRP A 5 19.31 5.84 -14.31
CA TRP A 5 18.59 5.17 -13.24
C TRP A 5 17.06 5.40 -13.30
N PHE A 6 16.62 6.63 -13.61
CA PHE A 6 15.20 6.94 -13.77
C PHE A 6 14.60 6.30 -15.02
N HIS A 7 15.34 6.32 -16.14
CA HIS A 7 14.93 5.68 -17.37
C HIS A 7 14.79 4.15 -17.19
N ASP A 8 15.76 3.51 -16.55
CA ASP A 8 15.72 2.08 -16.25
C ASP A 8 14.49 1.74 -15.38
N ARG A 9 14.16 2.59 -14.40
CA ARG A 9 12.98 2.42 -13.53
C ARG A 9 11.65 2.64 -14.24
N TYR A 10 11.60 3.60 -15.16
CA TYR A 10 10.45 3.80 -16.04
C TYR A 10 10.20 2.56 -16.90
N GLU A 11 11.26 2.06 -17.56
CA GLU A 11 11.21 0.84 -18.39
C GLU A 11 10.78 -0.39 -17.58
N GLU A 12 11.24 -0.53 -16.34
CA GLU A 12 10.78 -1.57 -15.41
C GLU A 12 9.30 -1.39 -15.03
N ALA A 13 8.86 -0.17 -14.73
CA ALA A 13 7.49 0.13 -14.30
C ALA A 13 6.46 -0.10 -15.42
N VAL A 14 6.76 0.30 -16.65
CA VAL A 14 5.87 0.11 -17.82
C VAL A 14 5.68 -1.37 -18.17
N LYS A 15 6.67 -2.23 -17.87
CA LYS A 15 6.59 -3.69 -18.09
C LYS A 15 5.68 -4.38 -17.08
N VAL A 16 5.31 -3.72 -15.98
CA VAL A 16 4.38 -4.28 -14.99
C VAL A 16 2.95 -4.16 -15.54
N THR A 17 2.40 -5.28 -16.01
CA THR A 17 1.01 -5.36 -16.48
C THR A 17 0.00 -5.56 -15.33
N MET A 18 0.51 -5.85 -14.13
CA MET A 18 -0.33 -6.02 -12.95
C MET A 18 -0.81 -4.66 -12.41
N PRO A 19 -2.01 -4.57 -11.81
CA PRO A 19 -2.55 -3.32 -11.26
C PRO A 19 -1.70 -2.73 -10.13
N LEU A 20 -0.87 -3.56 -9.51
CA LEU A 20 -0.02 -3.26 -8.37
C LEU A 20 1.42 -3.67 -8.69
N SER A 21 2.41 -2.96 -8.13
CA SER A 21 3.81 -3.33 -8.33
C SER A 21 4.12 -4.72 -7.74
N PRO A 22 5.16 -5.43 -8.21
CA PRO A 22 5.48 -6.78 -7.72
C PRO A 22 5.78 -6.83 -6.21
N TRP A 23 6.49 -5.83 -5.68
CA TRP A 23 6.79 -5.74 -4.25
C TRP A 23 5.52 -5.54 -3.42
N VAL A 24 4.64 -4.63 -3.85
CA VAL A 24 3.36 -4.37 -3.19
C VAL A 24 2.50 -5.63 -3.26
N SER A 25 2.36 -6.24 -4.44
CA SER A 25 1.60 -7.48 -4.65
C SER A 25 2.05 -8.61 -3.72
N LYS A 26 3.36 -8.78 -3.54
CA LYS A 26 3.91 -9.80 -2.62
C LYS A 26 3.58 -9.51 -1.16
N GLN A 27 3.73 -8.26 -0.72
CA GLN A 27 3.35 -7.85 0.64
C GLN A 27 1.86 -8.04 0.87
N LEU A 28 1.04 -7.72 -0.12
CA LEU A 28 -0.41 -7.84 -0.04
C LEU A 28 -0.88 -9.28 -0.03
N SER A 29 -0.35 -10.14 -0.89
CA SER A 29 -0.67 -11.57 -0.88
C SER A 29 -0.37 -12.19 0.49
N LYS A 30 0.79 -11.85 1.08
CA LYS A 30 1.12 -12.27 2.44
C LYS A 30 0.07 -11.80 3.45
N ARG A 31 -0.25 -10.50 3.45
CA ARG A 31 -1.22 -9.91 4.38
C ARG A 31 -2.63 -10.45 4.20
N PHE A 32 -3.06 -10.72 2.97
CA PHE A 32 -4.33 -11.33 2.64
C PHE A 32 -4.42 -12.76 3.20
N ASN A 33 -3.36 -13.54 3.00
CA ASN A 33 -3.28 -14.89 3.57
C ASN A 33 -3.30 -14.84 5.10
N ASP A 34 -2.55 -13.92 5.72
CA ASP A 34 -2.55 -13.75 7.18
C ASP A 34 -3.95 -13.33 7.68
N ALA A 35 -4.63 -12.40 7.00
CA ALA A 35 -5.97 -11.96 7.37
C ALA A 35 -7.02 -13.07 7.23
N HIS A 36 -6.86 -14.00 6.27
CA HIS A 36 -7.74 -15.14 6.12
C HIS A 36 -7.61 -16.18 7.24
N LEU A 37 -6.50 -16.20 7.96
CA LEU A 37 -6.33 -17.04 9.14
C LEU A 37 -7.05 -16.48 10.37
N LEU A 38 -7.47 -15.21 10.33
CA LEU A 38 -8.18 -14.57 11.43
C LEU A 38 -9.64 -15.02 11.47
N VAL A 39 -10.10 -15.37 12.67
CA VAL A 39 -11.51 -15.66 12.91
C VAL A 39 -12.18 -14.37 13.40
N VAL A 40 -13.01 -13.77 12.54
CA VAL A 40 -13.73 -12.53 12.88
C VAL A 40 -15.18 -12.84 13.21
N LYS A 41 -15.59 -12.52 14.44
CA LYS A 41 -16.96 -12.69 14.93
C LYS A 41 -17.60 -11.32 15.14
N PRO A 42 -18.76 -11.05 14.52
CA PRO A 42 -19.48 -9.80 14.79
C PRO A 42 -20.02 -9.81 16.22
N ILE A 43 -19.80 -8.72 16.95
CA ILE A 43 -20.48 -8.43 18.22
C ILE A 43 -21.73 -7.60 17.91
N ASN A 44 -21.58 -6.56 17.08
CA ASN A 44 -22.66 -5.77 16.53
C ASN A 44 -22.28 -5.23 15.13
N GLN A 45 -22.98 -4.20 14.64
CA GLN A 45 -22.72 -3.64 13.30
C GLN A 45 -21.36 -2.93 13.18
N VAL A 46 -20.81 -2.45 14.29
CA VAL A 46 -19.58 -1.65 14.34
C VAL A 46 -18.46 -2.32 15.13
N GLU A 47 -18.74 -3.31 15.96
CA GLU A 47 -17.78 -4.01 16.80
C GLU A 47 -17.62 -5.49 16.41
N PHE A 48 -16.38 -5.93 16.37
CA PHE A 48 -16.00 -7.29 15.98
C PHE A 48 -14.93 -7.83 16.93
N GLU A 49 -15.09 -9.08 17.33
CA GLU A 49 -14.04 -9.86 17.96
C GLU A 49 -13.19 -10.50 16.85
N VAL A 50 -11.88 -10.30 16.91
CA VAL A 50 -10.91 -10.89 15.99
C VAL A 50 -10.03 -11.83 16.79
N LYS A 51 -10.17 -13.14 16.56
CA LYS A 51 -9.29 -14.14 17.15
C LYS A 51 -8.14 -14.45 16.20
N ASP A 52 -6.92 -14.25 16.70
CA ASP A 52 -5.68 -14.76 16.09
C ASP A 52 -5.18 -15.96 16.90
N TRP A 53 -4.23 -16.72 16.37
CA TRP A 53 -3.59 -17.87 17.01
C TRP A 53 -2.87 -17.52 18.33
N LYS A 54 -2.51 -16.23 18.53
CA LYS A 54 -1.77 -15.76 19.71
C LYS A 54 -2.58 -14.90 20.68
N MET A 55 -3.47 -14.04 20.20
CA MET A 55 -4.28 -13.16 21.04
C MET A 55 -5.60 -12.79 20.35
N ASP A 56 -6.63 -12.63 21.17
CA ASP A 56 -7.90 -12.06 20.75
C ASP A 56 -7.82 -10.52 20.79
N GLY A 57 -8.38 -9.87 19.78
CA GLY A 57 -8.46 -8.42 19.66
C GLY A 57 -9.89 -7.95 19.37
N LEU A 58 -10.16 -6.71 19.71
CA LEU A 58 -11.44 -6.04 19.48
C LEU A 58 -11.26 -4.98 18.42
N VAL A 59 -12.06 -5.04 17.37
CA VAL A 59 -12.16 -4.04 16.31
C VAL A 59 -13.41 -3.20 16.55
N ASN A 60 -13.28 -1.87 16.52
CA ASN A 60 -14.40 -0.94 16.45
C ASN A 60 -14.26 -0.04 15.22
N LEU A 61 -15.22 -0.17 14.28
CA LEU A 61 -15.26 0.56 13.03
C LEU A 61 -15.64 2.04 13.21
N SER A 62 -16.45 2.36 14.22
CA SER A 62 -16.91 3.74 14.46
C SER A 62 -15.77 4.63 14.97
N THR A 63 -14.93 4.10 15.86
CA THR A 63 -13.78 4.80 16.44
C THR A 63 -12.49 4.55 15.65
N LYS A 64 -12.51 3.64 14.66
CA LYS A 64 -11.34 3.20 13.91
C LYS A 64 -10.20 2.72 14.83
N THR A 65 -10.53 1.88 15.81
CA THR A 65 -9.57 1.30 16.77
C THR A 65 -9.54 -0.23 16.71
N CYS A 66 -8.36 -0.83 16.90
CA CYS A 66 -8.17 -2.27 17.12
C CYS A 66 -7.28 -2.47 18.34
N SER A 67 -7.66 -3.35 19.26
CA SER A 67 -6.73 -3.80 20.33
C SER A 67 -5.79 -4.93 19.87
N CYS A 68 -5.90 -5.31 18.60
CA CYS A 68 -5.21 -6.41 17.98
C CYS A 68 -3.75 -6.01 17.70
N LEU A 69 -2.76 -6.71 18.27
CA LEU A 69 -1.32 -6.46 18.01
C LEU A 69 -0.95 -6.53 16.52
N PHE A 70 -1.79 -7.18 15.71
CA PHE A 70 -1.64 -7.31 14.26
C PHE A 70 -1.84 -5.98 13.49
N THR A 71 -2.44 -4.95 14.12
CA THR A 71 -2.86 -3.72 13.42
C THR A 71 -1.79 -2.70 13.10
N LEU A 72 -0.53 -3.00 13.32
CA LEU A 72 0.54 -2.11 12.86
C LEU A 72 0.64 -1.98 11.32
N CYS A 73 -0.13 -2.72 10.52
CA CYS A 73 0.00 -2.67 9.05
C CYS A 73 -1.28 -2.82 8.20
N LEU A 74 -2.48 -2.97 8.78
CA LEU A 74 -3.74 -3.07 8.01
C LEU A 74 -4.78 -2.07 8.52
N ASN A 75 -5.41 -1.33 7.61
CA ASN A 75 -6.58 -0.53 7.92
C ASN A 75 -7.66 -1.45 8.53
N ILE A 76 -8.30 -1.02 9.61
CA ILE A 76 -9.26 -1.86 10.34
C ILE A 76 -10.43 -2.32 9.45
N GLU A 77 -10.85 -1.44 8.54
CA GLU A 77 -11.85 -1.72 7.50
C GLU A 77 -11.42 -2.88 6.59
N PHE A 78 -10.11 -3.02 6.33
CA PHE A 78 -9.52 -4.12 5.56
C PHE A 78 -9.70 -5.46 6.27
N ILE A 79 -9.44 -5.54 7.57
CA ILE A 79 -9.53 -6.79 8.35
C ILE A 79 -10.95 -7.35 8.30
N VAL A 80 -11.95 -6.49 8.59
CA VAL A 80 -13.35 -6.92 8.61
C VAL A 80 -13.83 -7.29 7.22
N TYR A 81 -13.50 -6.50 6.19
CA TYR A 81 -13.90 -6.79 4.82
C TYR A 81 -13.32 -8.12 4.31
N PHE A 82 -12.00 -8.31 4.43
CA PHE A 82 -11.32 -9.50 3.90
C PHE A 82 -11.58 -10.78 4.70
N SER A 83 -11.80 -10.67 6.01
CA SER A 83 -12.27 -11.81 6.81
C SER A 83 -13.62 -12.36 6.32
N LYS A 84 -14.47 -11.49 5.74
CA LYS A 84 -15.79 -11.83 5.22
C LYS A 84 -15.80 -12.10 3.71
N CYS A 85 -14.91 -11.47 2.96
CA CYS A 85 -14.81 -11.58 1.50
C CYS A 85 -13.62 -12.43 1.07
N LYS A 86 -13.88 -13.53 0.34
CA LYS A 86 -12.86 -14.37 -0.30
C LYS A 86 -12.30 -13.80 -1.62
N ARG A 87 -12.38 -12.48 -1.83
CA ARG A 87 -11.91 -11.83 -3.07
C ARG A 87 -10.71 -10.94 -2.77
N GLU A 88 -9.73 -10.96 -3.67
CA GLU A 88 -8.62 -9.99 -3.65
C GLU A 88 -9.19 -8.58 -3.87
N ALA A 89 -9.12 -7.70 -2.87
CA ALA A 89 -9.71 -6.38 -2.94
C ALA A 89 -8.68 -5.34 -3.41
N ILE A 90 -8.23 -5.51 -4.65
CA ILE A 90 -7.36 -4.58 -5.39
C ILE A 90 -7.96 -3.15 -5.40
N GLU A 91 -9.28 -3.03 -5.31
CA GLU A 91 -10.03 -1.76 -5.33
C GLU A 91 -9.97 -0.97 -4.01
N PHE A 92 -9.59 -1.58 -2.89
CA PHE A 92 -9.57 -0.93 -1.57
C PHE A 92 -8.22 -0.29 -1.23
N TYR A 93 -7.23 -0.41 -2.12
CA TYR A 93 -5.90 0.15 -1.88
C TYR A 93 -5.83 1.60 -2.32
N ALA A 94 -5.10 2.38 -1.55
CA ALA A 94 -4.80 3.76 -1.87
C ALA A 94 -4.08 3.85 -3.22
N ASP A 95 -4.42 4.89 -4.00
CA ASP A 95 -3.99 5.04 -5.39
C ASP A 95 -2.48 5.01 -5.56
N TYR A 96 -1.70 5.43 -4.56
CA TYR A 96 -0.23 5.44 -4.61
C TYR A 96 0.42 4.06 -4.77
N TYR A 97 -0.32 2.97 -4.55
CA TYR A 97 0.15 1.61 -4.80
C TYR A 97 -0.13 1.10 -6.21
N LYS A 98 -0.94 1.83 -7.00
CA LYS A 98 -1.29 1.44 -8.36
C LYS A 98 -0.09 1.63 -9.28
N THR A 99 0.08 0.69 -10.19
CA THR A 99 1.14 0.76 -11.21
C THR A 99 1.02 2.02 -12.08
N THR A 100 -0.20 2.53 -12.28
CA THR A 100 -0.43 3.81 -12.97
C THR A 100 0.27 4.96 -12.27
N VAL A 101 0.13 5.08 -10.95
CA VAL A 101 0.78 6.13 -10.15
C VAL A 101 2.29 5.92 -10.10
N LEU A 102 2.77 4.67 -10.09
CA LEU A 102 4.19 4.35 -10.20
C LEU A 102 4.78 4.86 -11.54
N VAL A 103 4.11 4.59 -12.66
CA VAL A 103 4.53 5.06 -13.99
C VAL A 103 4.47 6.58 -14.09
N GLU A 104 3.42 7.19 -13.54
CA GLU A 104 3.29 8.65 -13.44
C GLU A 104 4.45 9.30 -12.66
N GLY A 105 4.91 8.66 -11.58
CA GLY A 105 6.06 9.14 -10.81
C GLY A 105 7.38 9.18 -11.60
N TYR A 106 7.51 8.37 -12.66
CA TYR A 106 8.71 8.30 -13.50
C TYR A 106 8.54 8.94 -14.88
N THR A 107 7.34 9.40 -15.26
CA THR A 107 7.10 10.08 -16.55
C THR A 107 7.54 11.54 -16.56
N GLY A 108 7.78 12.13 -15.39
CA GLY A 108 8.33 13.48 -15.28
C GLY A 108 9.75 13.55 -15.86
N SER A 109 10.01 14.55 -16.71
CA SER A 109 11.39 14.90 -17.06
C SER A 109 12.11 15.33 -15.78
N ILE A 110 13.13 14.58 -15.36
CA ILE A 110 14.12 15.15 -14.44
C ILE A 110 14.73 16.30 -15.22
N ARG A 111 14.31 17.52 -14.90
CA ARG A 111 15.02 18.71 -15.37
C ARG A 111 16.46 18.50 -14.94
N LEU A 112 17.36 18.47 -15.93
CA LEU A 112 18.78 18.62 -15.64
C LEU A 112 18.85 19.84 -14.74
N ILE A 113 19.27 19.64 -13.49
CA ILE A 113 19.88 20.74 -12.79
C ILE A 113 21.05 21.07 -13.72
N GLY A 114 20.94 22.19 -14.44
CA GLY A 114 21.91 22.59 -15.45
C GLY A 114 23.31 22.56 -14.85
N HIS A 115 24.36 22.57 -15.67
CA HIS A 115 25.71 22.64 -15.12
C HIS A 115 25.76 23.82 -14.13
N PRO A 116 26.44 23.72 -12.96
CA PRO A 116 26.43 24.80 -11.96
C PRO A 116 26.84 26.19 -12.49
N SER A 117 27.49 26.25 -13.65
CA SER A 117 27.80 27.49 -14.39
C SER A 117 26.58 28.18 -15.04
N GLU A 118 25.46 27.49 -15.18
CA GLU A 118 24.19 28.00 -15.73
C GLU A 118 23.26 28.50 -14.62
N TRP A 119 23.67 28.41 -13.36
CA TRP A 119 22.85 28.85 -12.24
C TRP A 119 23.07 30.35 -12.03
N ASP A 120 21.97 31.11 -12.02
CA ASP A 120 21.99 32.50 -11.54
C ASP A 120 22.21 32.46 -10.02
N ILE A 121 23.47 32.60 -9.59
CA ILE A 121 23.83 32.71 -8.18
C ILE A 121 23.56 34.18 -7.77
N PRO A 122 22.59 34.47 -6.88
CA PRO A 122 22.38 35.83 -6.41
C PRO A 122 23.66 36.32 -5.71
N ILE A 123 24.26 37.36 -6.27
CA ILE A 123 25.44 38.01 -5.71
C ILE A 123 24.97 38.78 -4.47
N MET A 124 25.53 38.42 -3.32
CA MET A 124 25.32 39.09 -2.03
C MET A 124 26.27 40.28 -1.89
#